data_AF-A0A9E5RN16-F1
#
_entry.id   AF-A0A9E5RN16-F1
#
_cell.length_a   1.000
_cell.length_b   1.000
_cell.length_c   1.000
_cell.angle_alpha   90.00
_cell.angle_beta   90.00
_cell.angle_gamma   90.00
#
_symmetry.space_group_name_H-M   'P 1'
#
loop_
_entity.id
_entity.type
_entity.pdbx_description
1 polymer ?
#
loop_
_entity_poly.entity_id
_entity_poly.type
_entity_poly.pdbx_seq_one_letter_code
_entity_poly.pdbx_strand_id
1 'polypeptide(L)' 'MPTYRSKTSTQGRNMAGARALWRATGMQSEDFEKPIVAVANSFTQFVPGHVHLKDLGQLVCREIEAAGGVAKE' A
#
# COMPACT_ATOMS: atom_id res chain seq x y z
N MET A 1 17.41 -10.27 -6.96
CA MET A 1 16.50 -9.10 -7.02
C MET A 1 16.98 -8.04 -6.04
N PRO A 2 16.80 -6.75 -6.34
CA PRO A 2 17.18 -5.66 -5.43
C PRO A 2 16.34 -5.68 -4.14
N THR A 3 16.93 -5.22 -3.05
CA THR A 3 16.25 -5.07 -1.75
C THR A 3 15.18 -4.00 -1.83
N TYR A 4 13.91 -4.35 -1.57
CA TYR A 4 12.82 -3.37 -1.57
C TYR A 4 12.96 -2.35 -0.43
N ARG A 5 12.58 -1.10 -0.71
CA ARG A 5 12.55 -0.02 0.29
C ARG A 5 11.58 -0.33 1.45
N SER A 6 10.54 -1.13 1.22
CA SER A 6 9.59 -1.56 2.24
C SER A 6 10.26 -2.31 3.40
N LYS A 7 11.40 -2.98 3.16
CA LYS A 7 12.14 -3.71 4.21
C LYS A 7 12.59 -2.82 5.37
N THR A 8 12.76 -1.52 5.16
CA THR A 8 13.08 -0.55 6.22
C THR A 8 12.03 -0.56 7.35
N SER A 9 10.74 -0.78 7.04
CA SER A 9 9.67 -0.80 8.03
C SER A 9 9.03 -2.17 8.25
N THR A 10 9.28 -3.15 7.39
CA THR A 10 8.72 -4.50 7.52
C THR A 10 9.67 -5.50 8.16
N GLN A 11 11.00 -5.30 8.06
CA GLN A 11 11.99 -6.31 8.46
C GLN A 11 12.79 -5.92 9.71
N GLY A 12 13.33 -6.94 10.39
CA GLY A 12 14.18 -6.76 11.57
C GLY A 12 13.44 -6.70 12.91
N ARG A 13 14.15 -7.05 13.98
CA ARG A 13 13.58 -7.17 15.34
C ARG A 13 12.99 -5.85 15.85
N ASN A 14 13.70 -4.74 15.62
CA ASN A 14 13.31 -3.42 16.13
C ASN A 14 12.08 -2.83 15.40
N MET A 15 11.70 -3.37 14.24
CA MET A 15 10.54 -2.89 13.47
C MET A 15 9.22 -3.61 13.84
N ALA A 16 9.16 -4.26 15.01
CA ALA A 16 7.95 -4.93 15.48
C ALA A 16 6.75 -3.97 15.60
N GLY A 17 6.97 -2.75 16.10
CA GLY A 17 5.91 -1.73 16.19
C GLY A 17 5.39 -1.29 14.82
N ALA A 18 6.27 -1.08 13.85
CA ALA A 18 5.88 -0.76 12.49
C ALA A 18 5.07 -1.91 11.84
N ARG A 19 5.49 -3.16 12.04
CA ARG A 19 4.70 -4.33 11.59
C ARG A 19 3.32 -4.41 12.25
N ALA A 20 3.20 -4.04 13.52
CA ALA A 20 1.90 -4.01 14.20
C ALA A 20 0.94 -3.00 13.54
N LEU A 21 1.43 -1.82 13.17
CA LEU A 21 0.66 -0.83 12.41
C LEU A 21 0.28 -1.37 11.02
N TRP A 22 1.21 -2.00 10.31
CA TRP A 22 0.90 -2.63 9.02
C TRP A 22 -0.20 -3.69 9.11
N ARG A 23 -0.18 -4.52 10.16
CA ARG A 23 -1.25 -5.51 10.42
C ARG A 23 -2.60 -4.84 10.72
N ALA A 24 -2.60 -3.69 11.40
CA ALA A 24 -3.83 -2.93 11.62
C ALA A 24 -4.47 -2.43 10.30
N THR A 25 -3.68 -2.29 9.22
CA THR A 25 -4.17 -1.98 7.86
C THR A 25 -4.63 -3.22 7.07
N GLY A 26 -4.69 -4.39 7.71
CA GLY A 26 -5.12 -5.65 7.09
C GLY A 26 -4.00 -6.53 6.51
N MET A 27 -2.74 -6.11 6.57
CA MET A 27 -1.62 -6.94 6.05
C MET A 27 -1.45 -8.23 6.84
N GLN A 28 -1.25 -9.33 6.11
CA GLN A 28 -0.95 -10.65 6.66
C GLN A 28 0.56 -10.93 6.65
N SER A 29 0.93 -12.10 7.16
CA SER A 29 2.35 -12.46 7.30
C SER A 29 3.05 -12.56 5.94
N GLU A 30 2.34 -13.07 4.94
CA GLU A 30 2.81 -13.30 3.57
C GLU A 30 3.03 -11.98 2.82
N ASP A 31 2.35 -10.91 3.24
CA ASP A 31 2.43 -9.60 2.60
C ASP A 31 3.73 -8.85 2.90
N PHE A 32 4.44 -9.21 3.98
CA PHE A 32 5.70 -8.54 4.35
C PHE A 32 6.88 -8.84 3.40
N GLU A 33 6.73 -9.86 2.57
CA GLU A 33 7.71 -10.22 1.53
C GLU A 33 7.38 -9.62 0.16
N LYS A 34 6.16 -9.07 0.00
CA LYS A 34 5.70 -8.43 -1.24
C LYS A 34 6.20 -6.99 -1.35
N PRO A 35 6.37 -6.43 -2.56
CA PRO A 35 6.58 -5.01 -2.74
C PRO A 35 5.34 -4.23 -2.27
N ILE A 36 5.56 -3.18 -1.48
CA ILE A 36 4.50 -2.24 -1.09
C ILE A 36 4.51 -1.07 -2.06
N VAL A 37 3.35 -0.80 -2.67
CA VAL A 37 3.17 0.28 -3.65
C VAL A 37 2.19 1.30 -3.08
N ALA A 38 2.66 2.53 -2.91
CA ALA A 38 1.82 3.65 -2.51
C ALA A 38 1.07 4.21 -3.73
N VAL A 39 -0.24 4.36 -3.62
CA VAL A 39 -1.09 4.98 -4.65
C VAL A 39 -1.37 6.42 -4.23
N ALA A 40 -0.60 7.36 -4.74
CA ALA A 40 -0.82 8.78 -4.46
C ALA A 40 -1.96 9.32 -5.33
N ASN A 41 -3.08 9.66 -4.69
CA ASN A 41 -4.28 10.14 -5.36
C ASN A 41 -4.62 11.59 -4.97
N SER A 42 -5.07 12.41 -5.94
CA SER A 42 -5.53 13.79 -5.74
C SER A 42 -7.06 13.93 -5.64
N PHE A 43 -7.76 12.83 -5.33
CA PHE A 43 -9.20 12.85 -5.03
C PHE A 43 -9.55 13.96 -4.03
N THR A 44 -10.52 14.77 -4.42
CA THR A 44 -11.11 15.79 -3.55
C THR A 44 -12.56 16.00 -3.95
N GLN A 45 -13.40 16.35 -2.98
CA GLN A 45 -14.79 16.76 -3.22
C GLN A 45 -14.91 18.25 -3.57
N PHE A 46 -13.82 19.02 -3.48
CA PHE A 46 -13.81 20.45 -3.76
C PHE A 46 -13.80 20.77 -5.25
N VAL A 47 -13.03 20.00 -6.04
CA VAL A 47 -12.92 20.17 -7.49
C VAL A 47 -13.76 19.10 -8.18
N PRO A 48 -14.84 19.44 -8.92
CA PRO A 48 -15.69 18.44 -9.57
C PRO A 48 -14.93 17.51 -10.50
N GLY A 49 -13.88 18.02 -11.16
CA GLY A 49 -13.00 17.22 -12.00
C GLY A 49 -12.18 16.17 -11.27
N HIS A 50 -12.17 16.10 -9.93
CA HIS A 50 -11.34 15.14 -9.17
C HIS A 50 -12.17 14.07 -8.44
N VAL A 51 -13.51 14.17 -8.44
CA VAL A 51 -14.37 13.25 -7.66
C VAL A 51 -14.28 11.81 -8.15
N HIS A 52 -14.08 11.62 -9.47
CA HIS A 52 -13.97 10.31 -10.10
C HIS A 52 -12.66 9.59 -9.75
N LEU A 53 -11.67 10.30 -9.22
CA LEU A 53 -10.39 9.69 -8.88
C LEU A 53 -10.51 8.73 -7.70
N LYS A 54 -11.56 8.85 -6.86
CA LYS A 54 -11.83 7.89 -5.77
C LYS A 54 -11.92 6.46 -6.29
N ASP A 55 -12.70 6.25 -7.34
CA ASP A 55 -12.93 4.92 -7.90
C ASP A 55 -11.70 4.44 -8.69
N LEU A 56 -10.98 5.38 -9.32
CA LEU A 56 -9.73 5.08 -10.03
C LEU A 56 -8.63 4.60 -9.09
N GLY A 57 -8.46 5.23 -7.92
CA GLY A 57 -7.48 4.81 -6.91
C GLY A 57 -7.73 3.37 -6.46
N GLN A 58 -9.00 3.05 -6.18
CA GLN A 58 -9.41 1.69 -5.83
C GLN A 58 -9.26 0.67 -6.97
N LEU A 59 -9.37 1.10 -8.23
CA LEU A 59 -9.07 0.25 -9.38
C LEU A 59 -7.57 -0.07 -9.44
N VAL A 60 -6.71 0.95 -9.32
CA VAL A 60 -5.25 0.77 -9.33
C VAL A 60 -4.79 -0.12 -8.18
N CYS A 61 -5.35 0.04 -6.97
CA CYS A 61 -5.06 -0.83 -5.83
C CYS A 61 -5.33 -2.30 -6.15
N ARG A 62 -6.47 -2.61 -6.76
CA ARG A 62 -6.85 -3.98 -7.14
C ARG A 62 -5.90 -4.60 -8.16
N GLU A 63 -5.46 -3.81 -9.15
CA GLU A 63 -4.51 -4.29 -10.15
C GLU A 63 -3.12 -4.56 -9.55
N ILE A 64 -2.67 -3.72 -8.60
CA ILE A 64 -1.43 -3.97 -7.86
C ILE A 64 -1.51 -5.28 -7.06
N GLU A 65 -2.63 -5.51 -6.38
CA GLU A 65 -2.86 -6.74 -5.61
C GLU A 65 -2.90 -7.97 -6.51
N ALA A 66 -3.57 -7.88 -7.67
CA ALA A 66 -3.62 -8.94 -8.68
C ALA A 66 -2.23 -9.26 -9.25
N ALA A 67 -1.35 -8.27 -9.36
CA ALA A 67 0.05 -8.44 -9.76
C ALA A 67 0.97 -8.96 -8.63
N GLY A 68 0.42 -9.24 -7.44
CA GLY A 68 1.16 -9.78 -6.30
C GLY A 68 1.85 -8.73 -5.42
N GLY A 69 1.49 -7.45 -5.56
CA GLY A 69 1.92 -6.37 -4.68
C GLY A 69 0.96 -6.14 -3.51
N VAL A 70 1.35 -5.23 -2.61
CA VAL A 70 0.47 -4.69 -1.56
C VAL A 70 0.20 -3.24 -1.89
N ALA A 71 -1.07 -2.89 -2.13
CA ALA A 71 -1.48 -1.53 -2.41
C ALA A 71 -1.84 -0.77 -1.13
N LYS A 72 -1.43 0.50 -1.05
CA LYS A 72 -1.85 1.44 -0.01
C LYS A 72 -2.08 2.81 -0.64
N GLU A 73 -3.33 3.26 -0.64
CA GLU A 73 -3.77 4.58 -1.10
C GLU A 73 -3.88 5.55 0.08
#